data_AF-A0A962BJL7-F1
#
_entry.id   AF-A0A962BJL7-F1
#
_cell.length_a   1.000
_cell.length_b   1.000
_cell.length_c   1.000
_cell.angle_alpha   90.00
_cell.angle_beta   90.00
_cell.angle_gamma   90.00
#
_symmetry.space_group_name_H-M   'P 1'
#
loop_
_entity.id
_entity.type
_entity.pdbx_description
1 polymer ?
#
loop_
_entity_poly.entity_id
_entity_poly.type
_entity_poly.pdbx_seq_one_letter_code
_entity_poly.pdbx_strand_id
1 'polypeptide(L)'
;MKLLKFCLLAAVAVSLSSCGQEELNNQRLAKGCEAAVKLVLDKDQYDRKFEAVQSVSYGASDGFKLVKLTASVIEKETDYELDEDEVFNCKFEETSSFGGMIWNAHLVYLKVDEDAYGLENGQIIGNLNDHLKLMNVVEKAMQ
;
A
#
# COMPACT_ATOMS: atom_id res chain seq x y z
N MET A 1 21.39 -50.64 -10.26
CA MET A 1 20.78 -49.65 -9.33
C MET A 1 21.66 -48.40 -9.24
N LYS A 2 21.60 -47.47 -10.21
CA LYS A 2 22.43 -46.24 -10.21
C LYS A 2 21.73 -45.01 -10.83
N LEU A 3 20.40 -44.97 -10.85
CA LEU A 3 19.63 -43.91 -11.52
C LEU A 3 18.73 -43.07 -10.58
N LEU A 4 18.82 -43.27 -9.26
CA LEU A 4 17.88 -42.67 -8.30
C LEU A 4 18.36 -41.36 -7.64
N LYS A 5 19.57 -40.86 -7.95
CA LYS A 5 20.19 -39.73 -7.21
C LYS A 5 20.11 -38.37 -7.90
N PHE A 6 19.65 -38.29 -9.15
CA PHE A 6 19.66 -37.03 -9.92
C PHE A 6 18.35 -36.24 -9.93
N CYS A 7 17.24 -36.78 -9.37
CA CYS A 7 15.96 -36.06 -9.35
C CYS A 7 15.74 -35.15 -8.13
N LEU A 8 16.62 -35.14 -7.10
CA LEU A 8 16.36 -34.41 -5.86
C LEU A 8 16.87 -32.95 -5.84
N LEU A 9 17.65 -32.52 -6.83
CA LEU A 9 18.29 -31.19 -6.85
C LEU A 9 17.48 -30.12 -7.60
N ALA A 10 16.42 -30.49 -8.32
CA ALA A 10 15.58 -29.54 -9.07
C ALA A 10 14.42 -28.94 -8.25
N ALA A 11 14.11 -29.51 -7.08
CA ALA A 11 12.95 -29.10 -6.27
C ALA A 11 13.19 -27.88 -5.35
N VAL A 12 14.44 -27.48 -5.14
CA VAL A 12 14.79 -26.36 -4.22
C VAL A 12 14.86 -25.01 -4.94
N ALA A 13 14.90 -24.99 -6.27
CA ALA A 13 14.95 -23.74 -7.05
C ALA A 13 13.59 -23.05 -7.21
N VAL A 14 12.48 -23.77 -6.99
CA VAL A 14 11.11 -23.25 -7.22
C VAL A 14 10.54 -22.55 -5.98
N SER A 15 11.15 -22.72 -4.80
CA SER A 15 10.70 -22.05 -3.56
C SER A 15 11.30 -20.66 -3.35
N LEU A 16 12.28 -20.23 -4.14
CA LEU A 16 12.92 -18.90 -4.03
C LEU A 16 12.23 -17.81 -4.86
N SER A 17 11.51 -18.19 -5.92
CA SER A 17 10.80 -17.23 -6.78
C SER A 17 9.53 -16.67 -6.15
N SER A 18 8.91 -17.40 -5.20
CA SER A 18 7.68 -16.93 -4.54
C SER A 18 7.91 -15.78 -3.57
N CYS A 19 9.06 -15.71 -2.88
CA CYS A 19 9.36 -14.60 -1.98
C CYS A 19 9.65 -13.29 -2.73
N GLY A 20 10.20 -13.36 -3.95
CA GLY A 20 10.52 -12.17 -4.74
C GLY A 20 9.27 -11.42 -5.22
N GLN A 21 8.23 -12.16 -5.60
CA GLN A 21 6.98 -11.55 -6.09
C GLN A 21 6.21 -10.84 -4.96
N GLU A 22 6.17 -11.44 -3.76
CA GLU A 22 5.53 -10.83 -2.60
C GLU A 22 6.21 -9.52 -2.20
N GLU A 23 7.55 -9.50 -2.17
CA GLU A 23 8.30 -8.29 -1.84
C GLU A 23 8.07 -7.18 -2.87
N LEU A 24 8.06 -7.51 -4.17
CA LEU A 24 7.72 -6.55 -5.22
C LEU A 24 6.30 -6.00 -5.07
N ASN A 25 5.33 -6.85 -4.77
CA ASN A 25 3.95 -6.44 -4.54
C ASN A 25 3.83 -5.54 -3.30
N ASN A 26 4.50 -5.90 -2.21
CA ASN A 26 4.58 -5.09 -1.00
C ASN A 26 5.13 -3.68 -1.30
N GLN A 27 6.22 -3.57 -2.07
CA GLN A 27 6.78 -2.28 -2.49
C GLN A 27 5.80 -1.44 -3.32
N ARG A 28 5.04 -2.07 -4.22
CA ARG A 28 3.98 -1.39 -4.99
C ARG A 28 2.91 -0.85 -4.04
N LEU A 29 2.42 -1.68 -3.13
CA LEU A 29 1.41 -1.27 -2.15
C LEU A 29 1.91 -0.12 -1.25
N ALA A 30 3.18 -0.13 -0.86
CA ALA A 30 3.79 0.97 -0.10
C ALA A 30 3.76 2.30 -0.88
N LYS A 31 4.16 2.29 -2.16
CA LYS A 31 4.07 3.48 -3.03
C LYS A 31 2.63 3.95 -3.22
N GLY A 32 1.71 3.00 -3.38
CA GLY A 32 0.28 3.30 -3.45
C GLY A 32 -0.22 4.00 -2.19
N CYS A 33 0.17 3.50 -1.00
CA CYS A 33 -0.20 4.09 0.28
C CYS A 33 0.42 5.48 0.45
N GLU A 34 1.70 5.65 0.13
CA GLU A 34 2.38 6.94 0.14
C GLU A 34 1.67 7.98 -0.75
N ALA A 35 1.30 7.60 -1.97
CA ALA A 35 0.60 8.48 -2.89
C ALA A 35 -0.82 8.83 -2.40
N ALA A 36 -1.52 7.88 -1.77
CA ALA A 36 -2.81 8.12 -1.14
C ALA A 36 -2.69 9.15 0.00
N VAL A 37 -1.73 8.95 0.91
CA VAL A 37 -1.50 9.84 2.05
C VAL A 37 -1.10 11.23 1.58
N LYS A 38 -0.17 11.35 0.62
CA LYS A 38 0.21 12.62 0.00
C LYS A 38 -1.01 13.36 -0.54
N LEU A 39 -1.85 12.68 -1.31
CA LEU A 39 -3.04 13.30 -1.91
C LEU A 39 -4.04 13.77 -0.85
N VAL A 40 -4.25 12.99 0.21
CA VAL A 40 -5.17 13.34 1.29
C VAL A 40 -4.65 14.54 2.08
N LEU A 41 -3.38 14.49 2.53
CA LEU A 41 -2.77 15.56 3.29
C LEU A 41 -2.61 16.86 2.48
N ASP A 42 -2.58 16.80 1.15
CA ASP A 42 -2.53 18.01 0.30
C ASP A 42 -3.81 18.87 0.38
N LYS A 43 -4.93 18.31 0.86
CA LYS A 43 -6.19 19.06 1.01
C LYS A 43 -6.10 20.20 2.02
N ASP A 44 -6.82 21.28 1.77
CA ASP A 44 -6.82 22.52 2.57
C ASP A 44 -7.22 22.32 4.04
N GLN A 45 -7.96 21.26 4.35
CA GLN A 45 -8.40 20.96 5.73
C GLN A 45 -7.28 20.43 6.63
N TYR A 46 -6.15 20.00 6.06
CA TYR A 46 -4.97 19.60 6.80
C TYR A 46 -3.91 20.70 6.75
N ASP A 47 -3.39 21.05 7.91
CA ASP A 47 -2.33 22.02 8.13
C ASP A 47 -0.92 21.47 7.86
N ARG A 48 -0.80 20.16 7.71
CA ARG A 48 0.46 19.43 7.49
C ARG A 48 0.51 18.75 6.13
N LYS A 49 1.73 18.54 5.62
CA LYS A 49 1.99 17.81 4.38
C LYS A 49 2.97 16.68 4.63
N PHE A 50 2.84 15.67 3.79
CA PHE A 50 3.75 14.54 3.76
C PHE A 50 5.14 14.98 3.31
N GLU A 51 6.18 14.55 4.03
CA GLU A 51 7.57 14.79 3.66
C GLU A 51 8.26 13.51 3.18
N ALA A 52 8.47 12.54 4.08
CA ALA A 52 9.21 11.33 3.77
C ALA A 52 8.66 10.09 4.47
N VAL A 53 8.85 8.93 3.84
CA VAL A 53 8.59 7.63 4.47
C VAL A 53 9.76 7.29 5.39
N GLN A 54 9.48 7.06 6.66
CA GLN A 54 10.47 6.60 7.64
C GLN A 54 10.53 5.09 7.71
N SER A 55 9.38 4.42 7.71
CA SER A 55 9.30 2.96 7.65
C SER A 55 7.97 2.46 7.11
N VAL A 56 7.98 1.22 6.63
CA VAL A 56 6.79 0.51 6.16
C VAL A 56 6.72 -0.84 6.84
N SER A 57 5.55 -1.21 7.32
CA SER A 57 5.27 -2.59 7.75
C SER A 57 3.99 -3.11 7.11
N TYR A 58 3.93 -4.42 6.93
CA TYR A 58 2.83 -5.10 6.25
C TYR A 58 2.12 -6.05 7.21
N GLY A 59 0.82 -6.20 7.04
CA GLY A 59 0.00 -7.12 7.81
C GLY A 59 -1.29 -7.45 7.09
N ALA A 60 -2.28 -7.94 7.85
CA ALA A 60 -3.63 -8.16 7.36
C ALA A 60 -4.65 -7.61 8.36
N SER A 61 -5.76 -7.07 7.87
CA SER A 61 -6.88 -6.58 8.68
C SER A 61 -8.17 -6.85 7.93
N ASP A 62 -9.12 -7.56 8.55
CA ASP A 62 -10.47 -7.79 8.01
C ASP A 62 -10.48 -8.45 6.61
N GLY A 63 -9.49 -9.30 6.33
CA GLY A 63 -9.34 -9.96 5.02
C GLY A 63 -8.60 -9.12 3.97
N PHE A 64 -8.22 -7.89 4.28
CA PHE A 64 -7.45 -7.01 3.41
C PHE A 64 -5.96 -7.00 3.78
N LYS A 65 -5.11 -6.74 2.79
CA LYS A 65 -3.69 -6.47 3.00
C LYS A 65 -3.55 -5.10 3.66
N LEU A 66 -2.84 -5.04 4.77
CA LEU A 66 -2.60 -3.80 5.51
C LEU A 66 -1.18 -3.30 5.25
N VAL A 67 -1.06 -2.05 4.85
CA VAL A 67 0.19 -1.30 4.81
C VAL A 67 0.15 -0.27 5.93
N LYS A 68 1.11 -0.32 6.84
CA LYS A 68 1.33 0.72 7.85
C LYS A 68 2.53 1.54 7.41
N LEU A 69 2.30 2.81 7.13
CA LEU A 69 3.28 3.77 6.68
C LEU A 69 3.60 4.72 7.83
N THR A 70 4.80 4.63 8.39
CA THR A 70 5.31 5.65 9.31
C THR A 70 6.02 6.71 8.48
N ALA A 71 5.60 7.96 8.61
CA ALA A 71 6.11 9.05 7.78
C ALA A 71 6.33 10.32 8.60
N SER A 72 7.37 11.06 8.22
CA SER A 72 7.54 12.44 8.70
C SER A 72 6.57 13.35 7.95
N VAL A 73 6.02 14.29 8.70
CA VAL A 73 5.10 15.30 8.22
C VAL A 73 5.61 16.66 8.68
N ILE A 74 5.38 17.67 7.85
CA ILE A 74 5.80 19.05 8.14
C ILE A 74 4.61 19.99 8.03
N GLU A 75 4.63 21.08 8.79
CA GLU A 75 3.63 22.14 8.64
C GLU A 75 3.69 22.75 7.24
N LYS A 76 2.53 22.95 6.60
CA LYS A 76 2.45 23.49 5.24
C LYS A 76 2.92 24.94 5.14
N GLU A 77 2.66 25.75 6.16
CA GLU A 77 2.93 27.19 6.12
C GLU A 77 4.39 27.53 6.41
N THR A 78 5.02 26.76 7.30
CA THR A 78 6.35 27.08 7.85
C THR A 78 7.44 26.13 7.35
N ASP A 79 7.07 25.01 6.72
CA ASP A 79 7.96 23.88 6.42
C ASP A 79 8.70 23.36 7.67
N TYR A 80 8.16 23.62 8.86
CA TYR A 80 8.74 23.14 10.11
C TYR A 80 8.42 21.66 10.31
N GLU A 81 9.44 20.89 10.66
CA GLU A 81 9.31 19.47 10.98
C GLU A 81 8.48 19.29 12.24
N LEU A 82 7.42 18.48 12.17
CA LEU A 82 6.68 18.14 13.37
C LEU A 82 7.48 17.13 14.18
N ASP A 83 7.55 17.32 15.49
CA ASP A 83 8.44 16.54 16.39
C ASP A 83 8.09 15.03 16.45
N GLU A 84 6.98 14.58 15.85
CA GLU A 84 6.52 13.19 15.88
C GLU A 84 6.15 12.66 14.49
N ASP A 85 6.67 11.47 14.16
CA ASP A 85 6.26 10.71 12.99
C ASP A 85 4.79 10.26 13.10
N GLU A 86 4.07 10.34 11.99
CA GLU A 86 2.68 9.86 11.90
C GLU A 86 2.60 8.47 11.28
N VAL A 87 1.64 7.68 11.76
CA VAL A 87 1.39 6.32 11.25
C VAL A 87 0.06 6.28 10.48
N PHE A 88 0.17 6.07 9.17
CA PHE A 88 -0.96 5.93 8.26
C PHE A 88 -1.24 4.46 7.95
N ASN A 89 -2.51 4.08 7.99
CA ASN A 89 -2.95 2.71 7.73
C ASN A 89 -3.74 2.65 6.42
N CYS A 90 -3.19 1.99 5.41
CA CYS A 90 -3.86 1.74 4.14
C CYS A 90 -4.26 0.26 4.02
N LYS A 91 -5.53 -0.01 3.74
CA LYS A 91 -6.03 -1.36 3.44
C LYS A 91 -6.19 -1.53 1.94
N PHE A 92 -5.68 -2.63 1.40
CA PHE A 92 -5.76 -2.98 -0.01
C PHE A 92 -6.45 -4.33 -0.19
N GLU A 93 -7.30 -4.41 -1.22
CA GLU A 93 -7.78 -5.68 -1.74
C GLU A 93 -6.87 -6.12 -2.88
N GLU A 94 -6.23 -7.28 -2.70
CA GLU A 94 -5.35 -7.88 -3.69
C GLU A 94 -6.13 -8.94 -4.48
N THR A 95 -5.98 -8.91 -5.81
CA THR A 95 -6.51 -9.93 -6.71
C THR A 95 -5.39 -10.51 -7.54
N SER A 96 -5.35 -11.84 -7.65
CA SER A 96 -4.41 -12.55 -8.52
C SER A 96 -5.18 -13.47 -9.46
N SER A 97 -4.81 -13.47 -10.75
CA SER A 97 -5.45 -14.34 -11.74
C SER A 97 -4.72 -15.67 -11.90
N PHE A 98 -5.34 -16.59 -12.66
CA PHE A 98 -4.91 -17.96 -12.91
C PHE A 98 -3.38 -18.12 -13.05
N GLY A 99 -2.76 -18.80 -12.08
CA GLY A 99 -1.32 -19.06 -12.03
C GLY A 99 -0.44 -17.96 -11.41
N GLY A 100 -1.01 -16.89 -10.85
CA GLY A 100 -0.27 -15.81 -10.18
C GLY A 100 0.44 -14.83 -11.13
N MET A 101 0.20 -14.92 -12.44
CA MET A 101 0.87 -14.11 -13.46
C MET A 101 0.38 -12.66 -13.54
N ILE A 102 -0.88 -12.41 -13.18
CA ILE A 102 -1.44 -11.05 -13.12
C ILE A 102 -1.79 -10.79 -11.67
N TRP A 103 -1.15 -9.77 -11.10
CA TRP A 103 -1.43 -9.25 -9.78
C TRP A 103 -1.98 -7.83 -9.93
N ASN A 104 -3.09 -7.56 -9.26
CA ASN A 104 -3.65 -6.23 -9.14
C ASN A 104 -4.01 -5.98 -7.67
N ALA A 105 -3.95 -4.72 -7.26
CA ALA A 105 -4.45 -4.30 -5.96
C ALA A 105 -5.15 -2.96 -6.11
N HIS A 106 -6.10 -2.68 -5.22
CA HIS A 106 -6.73 -1.38 -5.12
C HIS A 106 -6.93 -0.99 -3.66
N LEU A 107 -6.84 0.32 -3.40
CA LEU A 107 -7.01 0.86 -2.06
C LEU A 107 -8.49 0.77 -1.67
N VAL A 108 -8.76 0.06 -0.58
CA VAL A 108 -10.10 -0.07 -0.01
C VAL A 108 -10.32 0.99 1.05
N TYR A 109 -9.33 1.26 1.90
CA TYR A 109 -9.54 2.15 3.03
C TYR A 109 -8.25 2.86 3.44
N LEU A 110 -8.36 4.16 3.66
CA LEU A 110 -7.34 4.99 4.31
C LEU A 110 -8.05 5.90 5.31
N LYS A 111 -7.54 5.95 6.55
CA LYS A 111 -7.99 6.92 7.55
C LYS A 111 -6.87 7.90 7.87
N VAL A 112 -7.19 9.19 7.86
CA VAL A 112 -6.33 10.29 8.28
C VAL A 112 -7.12 11.12 9.29
N ASP A 113 -6.62 11.21 10.52
CA ASP A 113 -7.35 11.78 11.66
C ASP A 113 -8.74 11.14 11.84
N GLU A 114 -9.81 11.93 11.75
CA GLU A 114 -11.19 11.46 11.83
C GLU A 114 -11.79 11.12 10.45
N ASP A 115 -11.12 11.50 9.36
CA ASP A 115 -11.60 11.33 8.00
C ASP A 115 -11.23 9.97 7.42
N ALA A 116 -12.21 9.32 6.78
CA ALA A 116 -12.01 8.06 6.07
C ALA A 116 -12.18 8.25 4.56
N TYR A 117 -11.35 7.56 3.79
CA TYR A 117 -11.30 7.60 2.34
C TYR A 117 -11.31 6.19 1.77
N GLY A 118 -11.96 6.00 0.62
CA GLY A 118 -12.05 4.71 -0.07
C GLY A 118 -13.48 4.17 -0.08
N LEU A 119 -13.63 2.88 0.25
CA LEU A 119 -14.85 2.11 0.29
C LEU A 119 -15.08 1.54 1.68
N GLU A 120 -16.30 1.68 2.20
CA GLU A 120 -16.78 0.97 3.37
C GLU A 120 -18.07 0.24 3.01
N ASN A 121 -18.10 -1.08 3.21
CA ASN A 121 -19.25 -1.92 2.86
C ASN A 121 -19.71 -1.78 1.39
N GLY A 122 -18.77 -1.55 0.47
CA GLY A 122 -19.05 -1.34 -0.96
C GLY A 122 -19.59 0.04 -1.33
N GLN A 123 -19.62 0.98 -0.38
CA GLN A 123 -20.03 2.37 -0.61
C GLN A 123 -18.82 3.30 -0.57
N ILE A 124 -18.78 4.28 -1.48
CA ILE A 124 -17.75 5.31 -1.49
C ILE A 124 -17.91 6.18 -0.25
N ILE A 125 -16.82 6.34 0.49
CA ILE A 125 -16.73 7.27 1.60
C ILE A 125 -16.34 8.64 1.04
N GLY A 126 -17.19 9.64 1.27
CA GLY A 126 -16.96 11.02 0.81
C GLY A 126 -17.43 11.30 -0.62
N ASN A 127 -16.70 12.16 -1.33
CA ASN A 127 -17.06 12.63 -2.66
C ASN A 127 -16.58 11.69 -3.77
N LEU A 128 -17.42 11.41 -4.78
CA LEU A 128 -17.08 10.57 -5.94
C LEU A 128 -15.83 11.08 -6.70
N ASN A 129 -15.70 12.39 -6.91
CA ASN A 129 -14.56 12.95 -7.64
C ASN A 129 -13.25 12.74 -6.87
N ASP A 130 -13.29 12.90 -5.54
CA ASP A 130 -12.14 12.63 -4.67
C ASP A 130 -11.77 11.15 -4.70
N HIS A 131 -12.78 10.28 -4.65
CA HIS A 131 -12.59 8.85 -4.76
C HIS A 131 -11.93 8.46 -6.09
N LEU A 132 -12.41 8.99 -7.22
CA LEU A 132 -11.81 8.73 -8.53
C LEU A 132 -10.36 9.25 -8.63
N LYS A 133 -10.10 10.44 -8.08
CA LYS A 133 -8.74 11.01 -8.04
C LYS A 133 -7.82 10.14 -7.18
N LEU A 134 -8.29 9.69 -6.02
CA LEU A 134 -7.57 8.81 -5.12
C LEU A 134 -7.23 7.49 -5.80
N MET A 135 -8.21 6.81 -6.39
CA MET A 135 -7.97 5.53 -7.08
C MET A 135 -6.96 5.68 -8.22
N ASN A 136 -7.08 6.73 -9.04
CA ASN A 136 -6.15 6.98 -10.16
C ASN A 136 -4.71 7.23 -9.66
N VAL A 137 -4.54 8.09 -8.66
CA VAL A 137 -3.21 8.40 -8.10
C VAL A 137 -2.56 7.16 -7.50
N VAL A 138 -3.33 6.36 -6.76
CA VAL A 138 -2.85 5.12 -6.16
C VAL A 138 -2.48 4.10 -7.22
N GLU A 139 -3.35 3.85 -8.20
CA GLU A 139 -3.09 2.92 -9.30
C GLU A 139 -1.82 3.29 -10.05
N LYS A 140 -1.67 4.57 -10.40
CA LYS A 140 -0.48 5.08 -11.08
C LYS A 140 0.80 4.92 -10.26
N ALA A 141 0.72 5.07 -8.93
CA ALA A 141 1.88 4.93 -8.05
C ALA A 141 2.31 3.45 -7.85
N MET A 142 1.39 2.51 -8.03
CA MET A 142 1.66 1.07 -7.91
C MET A 142 2.26 0.45 -9.18
N GLN A 143 2.25 1.16 -10.31
CA GLN A 143 2.85 0.73 -11.58
C GLN A 143 4.37 0.93 -11.57
#